data_AF-G2GIC9-F1
#
_entry.id   AF-G2GIC9-F1
#
_cell.length_a   1.000
_cell.length_b   1.000
_cell.length_c   1.000
_cell.angle_alpha   90.00
_cell.angle_beta   90.00
_cell.angle_gamma   90.00
#
_symmetry.space_group_name_H-M   'P 1'
#
loop_
_entity.id
_entity.type
_entity.pdbx_description
1 polymer ?
#
loop_
_entity_poly.entity_id
_entity_poly.type
_entity_poly.pdbx_seq_one_letter_code
_entity_poly.pdbx_strand_id
1 'polypeptide(L)'
;MERRRLLGAGVVLGAAVAVRPAAVWAAEDPPAVSDAELAAARALFAAGAYDRLGRLMPLLLDGAEHGVAAGPAGAARAAGTWVLASHLAVKQGRTGASGAYAALAGAAARRSGNAVVLADAARAAATPLRRTGRAQEALALLKEARAHLTAVSRPSAAELDATGMVALTAAYTAAQAHLGASARDFADEAEDTALRLARHPHADGRPSQLSAGQCALYRIGIHRRLGDVDTALAHAARLDPQVLPTAERRARAATDTARALLDAGDIAGAFAQLRLVELAAPGEARRPSVRALTAEVAEAQPGLPGLDAYARRTAPGAKSPAW
;
A
#
# COMPACT_ATOMS: atom_id res chain seq x y z
N MET A 1 7.70 -30.60 93.11
CA MET A 1 6.49 -31.37 92.75
C MET A 1 5.64 -30.52 91.80
N GLU A 2 5.08 -31.20 90.80
CA GLU A 2 3.92 -30.81 89.96
C GLU A 2 3.98 -29.71 88.89
N ARG A 3 4.21 -30.23 87.67
CA ARG A 3 3.48 -30.02 86.39
C ARG A 3 2.21 -29.14 86.41
N ARG A 4 2.14 -28.21 85.44
CA ARG A 4 1.28 -28.31 84.22
C ARG A 4 1.32 -27.02 83.39
N ARG A 5 1.28 -27.20 82.06
CA ARG A 5 0.72 -26.37 80.96
C ARG A 5 1.73 -26.30 79.79
N LEU A 6 1.37 -26.28 78.52
CA LEU A 6 0.21 -26.69 77.71
C LEU A 6 0.76 -26.60 76.26
N LEU A 7 0.48 -27.64 75.48
CA LEU A 7 0.42 -27.76 74.02
C LEU A 7 0.68 -26.51 73.14
N GLY A 8 1.55 -26.69 72.14
CA GLY A 8 1.56 -25.93 70.90
C GLY A 8 2.24 -26.75 69.80
N ALA A 9 1.46 -27.56 69.07
CA ALA A 9 1.93 -28.36 67.95
C ALA A 9 2.12 -27.46 66.72
N GLY A 10 3.37 -27.16 66.36
CA GLY A 10 3.74 -26.54 65.10
C GLY A 10 4.03 -27.60 64.05
N VAL A 11 3.11 -27.79 63.11
CA VAL A 11 3.33 -28.61 61.90
C VAL A 11 4.31 -27.86 61.00
N VAL A 12 5.52 -28.39 60.82
CA VAL A 12 6.47 -27.92 59.81
C VAL A 12 6.11 -28.57 58.48
N LEU A 13 5.36 -27.86 57.64
CA LEU A 13 5.24 -28.22 56.22
C LEU A 13 6.56 -27.87 55.54
N GLY A 14 7.35 -28.88 55.20
CA GLY A 14 8.52 -28.73 54.36
C GLY A 14 8.11 -28.24 52.96
N ALA A 15 8.43 -26.98 52.66
CA ALA A 15 8.37 -26.47 51.30
C ALA A 15 9.56 -27.05 50.52
N ALA A 16 9.33 -28.15 49.80
CA ALA A 16 10.26 -28.61 48.78
C ALA A 16 10.29 -27.53 47.68
N VAL A 17 11.34 -26.70 47.68
CA VAL A 17 11.67 -25.81 46.57
C VAL A 17 12.10 -26.71 45.41
N ALA A 18 11.15 -27.07 44.56
CA ALA A 18 11.45 -27.62 43.25
C ALA A 18 12.06 -26.48 42.42
N VAL A 19 13.40 -26.41 42.41
CA VAL A 19 14.14 -25.64 41.41
C VAL A 19 13.85 -26.30 40.06
N ARG A 20 12.83 -25.82 39.37
CA ARG A 20 12.68 -26.11 37.93
C ARG A 20 13.85 -25.42 37.25
N PRO A 21 14.71 -26.13 36.50
CA PRO A 21 15.67 -25.43 35.67
C PRO A 21 14.85 -24.57 34.71
N ALA A 22 15.04 -23.25 34.78
CA ALA A 22 14.58 -22.38 33.73
C ALA A 22 15.26 -22.89 32.46
N ALA A 23 14.49 -23.53 31.58
CA ALA A 23 14.92 -23.74 30.21
C ALA A 23 15.06 -22.33 29.63
N VAL A 24 16.26 -21.76 29.75
CA VAL A 24 16.70 -20.62 28.96
C VAL A 24 16.89 -21.18 27.54
N TRP A 25 15.77 -21.42 26.88
CA TRP A 25 15.73 -21.09 25.47
C TRP A 25 15.69 -19.57 25.48
N ALA A 26 16.86 -18.96 25.36
CA ALA A 26 16.90 -17.66 24.71
C ALA A 26 16.25 -17.93 23.35
N ALA A 27 14.95 -17.66 23.23
CA ALA A 27 14.37 -17.46 21.93
C ALA A 27 15.24 -16.33 21.36
N GLU A 28 16.11 -16.65 20.40
CA GLU A 28 16.78 -15.62 19.64
C GLU A 28 15.68 -14.66 19.19
N ASP A 29 15.83 -13.38 19.51
CA ASP A 29 14.88 -12.36 19.09
C ASP A 29 14.65 -12.57 17.58
N PRO A 30 13.39 -12.68 17.13
CA PRO A 30 13.11 -12.98 15.74
C PRO A 30 13.84 -11.95 14.85
N PRO A 31 14.55 -12.41 13.80
CA PRO A 31 15.47 -11.56 13.08
C PRO A 31 14.73 -10.40 12.42
N ALA A 32 15.32 -9.20 12.48
CA ALA A 32 14.79 -8.03 11.80
C ALA A 32 14.67 -8.29 10.29
N VAL A 33 13.58 -7.84 9.67
CA VAL A 33 13.31 -8.02 8.23
C VAL A 33 14.49 -7.58 7.39
N SER A 34 15.02 -8.45 6.54
CA SER A 34 16.10 -8.16 5.59
C SER A 34 15.61 -7.41 4.34
N ASP A 35 16.53 -6.77 3.61
CA ASP A 35 16.19 -6.11 2.34
C ASP A 35 15.68 -7.10 1.29
N ALA A 36 16.20 -8.33 1.30
CA ALA A 36 15.78 -9.39 0.38
C ALA A 36 14.34 -9.84 0.65
N GLU A 37 13.97 -10.04 1.92
CA GLU A 37 12.60 -10.38 2.32
C GLU A 37 11.61 -9.27 1.95
N LEU A 38 11.96 -8.01 2.22
CA LEU A 38 11.14 -6.87 1.86
C LEU A 38 11.01 -6.73 0.33
N ALA A 39 12.08 -6.97 -0.43
CA ALA A 39 12.04 -6.97 -1.89
C ALA A 39 11.13 -8.08 -2.44
N ALA A 40 11.23 -9.30 -1.91
CA ALA A 40 10.38 -10.42 -2.27
C ALA A 40 8.89 -10.13 -1.96
N ALA A 41 8.60 -9.54 -0.80
CA ALA A 41 7.25 -9.15 -0.42
C ALA A 41 6.68 -8.06 -1.36
N ARG A 42 7.49 -7.08 -1.75
CA ARG A 42 7.12 -6.06 -2.75
C ARG A 42 6.85 -6.68 -4.12
N ALA A 43 7.63 -7.68 -4.54
CA ALA A 43 7.40 -8.39 -5.79
C ALA A 43 6.06 -9.14 -5.80
N LEU A 44 5.67 -9.76 -4.68
CA LEU A 44 4.34 -10.37 -4.53
C LEU A 44 3.22 -9.34 -4.67
N PHE A 45 3.36 -8.15 -4.08
CA PHE A 45 2.39 -7.07 -4.23
C PHE A 45 2.29 -6.60 -5.68
N ALA A 46 3.43 -6.38 -6.34
CA ALA A 46 3.51 -5.96 -7.74
C ALA A 46 2.90 -6.98 -8.71
N ALA A 47 2.94 -8.27 -8.36
CA ALA A 47 2.31 -9.37 -9.10
C ALA A 47 0.81 -9.54 -8.79
N GLY A 48 0.25 -8.79 -7.83
CA GLY A 48 -1.13 -8.98 -7.37
C GLY A 48 -1.35 -10.27 -6.56
N ALA A 49 -0.28 -10.89 -6.05
CA ALA A 49 -0.32 -12.14 -5.28
C ALA A 49 -0.68 -11.91 -3.81
N TYR A 50 -1.81 -11.25 -3.56
CA TYR A 50 -2.21 -10.75 -2.23
C TYR A 50 -2.42 -11.84 -1.19
N ASP A 51 -2.89 -13.02 -1.57
CA ASP A 51 -3.07 -14.13 -0.61
C ASP A 51 -1.72 -14.67 -0.13
N ARG A 52 -0.73 -14.77 -1.02
CA ARG A 52 0.63 -15.19 -0.64
C ARG A 52 1.29 -14.15 0.23
N LEU A 53 1.15 -12.87 -0.13
CA LEU A 53 1.67 -11.77 0.68
C LEU A 53 1.00 -11.71 2.07
N GLY A 54 -0.32 -11.92 2.13
CA GLY A 54 -1.07 -11.93 3.39
C GLY A 54 -0.61 -13.02 4.36
N ARG A 55 -0.19 -14.19 3.87
CA ARG A 55 0.39 -15.25 4.71
C ARG A 55 1.78 -14.90 5.26
N LEU A 56 2.55 -14.08 4.55
CA LEU A 56 3.89 -13.66 5.01
C LEU A 56 3.84 -12.45 5.95
N MET A 57 2.74 -11.68 5.93
CA MET A 57 2.68 -10.41 6.63
C MET A 57 2.86 -10.50 8.15
N PRO A 58 2.29 -11.49 8.88
CA PRO A 58 2.52 -11.60 10.32
C PRO A 58 4.01 -11.66 10.71
N LEU A 59 4.80 -12.48 9.99
CA LEU A 59 6.23 -12.62 10.23
C LEU A 59 7.00 -11.34 9.90
N LEU A 60 6.63 -10.66 8.81
CA LEU A 60 7.26 -9.39 8.44
C LEU A 60 6.96 -8.28 9.45
N LEU A 61 5.73 -8.22 9.97
CA LEU A 61 5.34 -7.24 10.98
C LEU A 61 6.08 -7.44 12.29
N ASP A 62 6.19 -8.68 12.75
CA ASP A 62 6.95 -9.04 13.94
C ASP A 62 8.43 -8.63 13.79
N GLY A 63 9.07 -8.98 12.66
CA GLY A 63 10.44 -8.55 12.38
C GLY A 63 10.58 -7.02 12.22
N ALA A 64 9.54 -6.30 11.80
CA ALA A 64 9.56 -4.84 11.69
C ALA A 64 9.54 -4.17 13.07
N GLU A 65 8.74 -4.68 14.01
CA GLU A 65 8.69 -4.18 15.39
C GLU A 65 10.06 -4.26 16.08
N HIS A 66 10.74 -5.40 15.96
CA HIS A 66 12.09 -5.59 16.48
C HIS A 66 13.12 -4.73 15.75
N GLY A 67 13.00 -4.61 14.41
CA GLY A 67 13.95 -3.90 13.57
C GLY A 67 14.02 -2.38 13.80
N VAL A 68 12.94 -1.74 14.28
CA VAL A 68 12.94 -0.29 14.54
C VAL A 68 14.00 0.11 15.57
N ALA A 69 14.19 -0.69 16.62
CA ALA A 69 15.15 -0.38 17.68
C ALA A 69 16.62 -0.52 17.23
N ALA A 70 16.89 -1.27 16.15
CA ALA A 70 18.23 -1.58 15.66
C ALA A 70 18.98 -0.41 14.98
N GLY A 71 18.34 0.74 14.80
CA GLY A 71 18.95 1.96 14.23
C GLY A 71 18.31 2.42 12.91
N PRO A 72 18.88 3.45 12.24
CA PRO A 72 18.24 4.08 11.07
C PRO A 72 17.93 3.12 9.91
N ALA A 73 18.84 2.19 9.62
CA ALA A 73 18.63 1.18 8.58
C ALA A 73 17.54 0.16 8.94
N GLY A 74 17.43 -0.22 10.22
CA GLY A 74 16.34 -1.07 10.71
C GLY A 74 14.99 -0.35 10.66
N ALA A 75 14.96 0.93 11.05
CA ALA A 75 13.78 1.79 10.96
C ALA A 75 13.29 1.97 9.51
N ALA A 76 14.21 2.09 8.54
CA ALA A 76 13.88 2.16 7.12
C ALA A 76 13.21 0.87 6.61
N ARG A 77 13.73 -0.31 7.01
CA ARG A 77 13.16 -1.61 6.64
C ARG A 77 11.77 -1.79 7.27
N ALA A 78 11.62 -1.46 8.55
CA ALA A 78 10.34 -1.50 9.24
C ALA A 78 9.30 -0.55 8.60
N ALA A 79 9.69 0.68 8.26
CA ALA A 79 8.83 1.59 7.52
C ALA A 79 8.37 1.00 6.19
N GLY A 80 9.28 0.39 5.43
CA GLY A 80 8.96 -0.30 4.18
C GLY A 80 7.97 -1.45 4.34
N THR A 81 8.09 -2.24 5.42
CA THR A 81 7.15 -3.30 5.77
C THR A 81 5.76 -2.75 6.08
N TRP A 82 5.66 -1.72 6.93
CA TRP A 82 4.38 -1.13 7.28
C TRP A 82 3.72 -0.37 6.11
N VAL A 83 4.49 0.23 5.20
CA VAL A 83 3.96 0.75 3.92
C VAL A 83 3.30 -0.38 3.13
N LEU A 84 3.96 -1.53 3.01
CA LEU A 84 3.44 -2.68 2.27
C LEU A 84 2.17 -3.25 2.93
N ALA A 85 2.17 -3.35 4.27
CA ALA A 85 1.01 -3.72 5.06
C ALA A 85 -0.17 -2.76 4.83
N SER A 86 0.08 -1.44 4.88
CA SER A 86 -0.95 -0.44 4.62
C SER A 86 -1.55 -0.58 3.22
N HIS A 87 -0.71 -0.74 2.18
CA HIS A 87 -1.18 -0.95 0.82
C HIS A 87 -1.99 -2.25 0.68
N LEU A 88 -1.57 -3.35 1.29
CA LEU A 88 -2.33 -4.61 1.27
C LEU A 88 -3.69 -4.44 1.96
N ALA A 89 -3.74 -3.78 3.12
CA ALA A 89 -4.97 -3.48 3.83
C ALA A 89 -5.94 -2.62 2.98
N VAL A 90 -5.44 -1.64 2.22
CA VAL A 90 -6.23 -0.88 1.22
C VAL A 90 -6.84 -1.81 0.17
N LYS A 91 -6.05 -2.75 -0.36
CA LYS A 91 -6.50 -3.70 -1.39
C LYS A 91 -7.59 -4.62 -0.86
N GLN A 92 -7.53 -4.97 0.42
CA GLN A 92 -8.51 -5.80 1.15
C GLN A 92 -9.71 -5.02 1.70
N GLY A 93 -9.78 -3.70 1.51
CA GLY A 93 -10.89 -2.87 2.03
C GLY A 93 -10.80 -2.52 3.52
N ARG A 94 -9.69 -2.84 4.19
CA ARG A 94 -9.45 -2.57 5.62
C ARG A 94 -8.87 -1.17 5.83
N THR A 95 -9.68 -0.13 5.59
CA THR A 95 -9.22 1.28 5.65
C THR A 95 -8.66 1.69 7.02
N GLY A 96 -9.27 1.24 8.12
CA GLY A 96 -8.78 1.52 9.48
C GLY A 96 -7.39 0.95 9.74
N ALA A 97 -7.19 -0.35 9.45
CA ALA A 97 -5.89 -1.01 9.57
C ALA A 97 -4.83 -0.37 8.66
N SER A 98 -5.21 0.00 7.43
CA SER A 98 -4.32 0.74 6.53
C SER A 98 -3.82 2.05 7.14
N GLY A 99 -4.69 2.81 7.82
CA GLY A 99 -4.31 4.02 8.55
C GLY A 99 -3.33 3.74 9.68
N ALA A 100 -3.58 2.71 10.48
CA ALA A 100 -2.69 2.32 11.59
C ALA A 100 -1.28 1.95 11.11
N TYR A 101 -1.17 1.10 10.08
CA TYR A 101 0.14 0.76 9.51
C TYR A 101 0.83 1.97 8.87
N ALA A 102 0.08 2.86 8.20
CA ALA A 102 0.67 4.07 7.64
C ALA A 102 1.24 5.01 8.72
N ALA A 103 0.60 5.09 9.90
CA ALA A 103 1.11 5.85 11.03
C ALA A 103 2.42 5.25 11.58
N LEU A 104 2.48 3.93 11.76
CA LEU A 104 3.70 3.22 12.16
C LEU A 104 4.82 3.43 11.13
N ALA A 105 4.50 3.33 9.84
CA ALA A 105 5.44 3.61 8.76
C ALA A 105 6.00 5.03 8.82
N GLY A 106 5.14 6.03 9.07
CA GLY A 106 5.56 7.43 9.19
C GLY A 106 6.50 7.66 10.37
N ALA A 107 6.20 7.09 11.53
CA ALA A 107 7.07 7.19 12.71
C ALA A 107 8.45 6.55 12.46
N ALA A 108 8.47 5.35 11.88
CA ALA A 108 9.71 4.65 11.55
C ALA A 108 10.51 5.35 10.44
N ALA A 109 9.83 5.90 9.43
CA ALA A 109 10.46 6.68 8.37
C ALA A 109 11.17 7.92 8.92
N ARG A 110 10.52 8.66 9.84
CA ARG A 110 11.16 9.81 10.52
C ARG A 110 12.40 9.38 11.31
N ARG A 111 12.33 8.26 12.04
CA ARG A 111 13.49 7.71 12.75
C ARG A 111 14.63 7.27 11.84
N SER A 112 14.32 6.86 10.61
CA SER A 112 15.34 6.50 9.62
C SER A 112 16.15 7.70 9.09
N GLY A 113 15.61 8.92 9.19
CA GLY A 113 16.19 10.12 8.61
C GLY A 113 16.23 10.14 7.07
N ASN A 114 15.64 9.15 6.39
CA ASN A 114 15.69 9.02 4.94
C ASN A 114 14.45 9.64 4.27
N ALA A 115 14.66 10.68 3.45
CA ALA A 115 13.58 11.41 2.77
C ALA A 115 12.77 10.55 1.79
N VAL A 116 13.41 9.59 1.10
CA VAL A 116 12.73 8.66 0.18
C VAL A 116 11.80 7.72 0.96
N VAL A 117 12.24 7.25 2.12
CA VAL A 117 11.42 6.40 3.01
C VAL A 117 10.24 7.20 3.58
N LEU A 118 10.45 8.46 3.96
CA LEU A 118 9.38 9.36 4.41
C LEU A 118 8.35 9.61 3.31
N ALA A 119 8.80 9.78 2.07
CA ALA A 119 7.93 9.94 0.91
C ALA A 119 7.05 8.71 0.65
N ASP A 120 7.61 7.51 0.73
CA ASP A 120 6.83 6.26 0.60
C ASP A 120 5.79 6.13 1.74
N ALA A 121 6.16 6.48 2.98
CA ALA A 121 5.24 6.48 4.12
C ALA A 121 4.10 7.50 3.96
N ALA A 122 4.40 8.73 3.52
CA ALA A 122 3.39 9.76 3.27
C ALA A 122 2.41 9.34 2.17
N ARG A 123 2.89 8.70 1.10
CA ARG A 123 2.05 8.14 0.04
C ARG A 123 1.13 7.03 0.54
N ALA A 124 1.63 6.16 1.41
CA ALA A 124 0.81 5.12 2.05
C ALA A 124 -0.30 5.73 2.90
N ALA A 125 0.02 6.75 3.71
CA ALA A 125 -0.94 7.47 4.56
C ALA A 125 -2.02 8.22 3.77
N ALA A 126 -1.69 8.75 2.59
CA ALA A 126 -2.62 9.53 1.79
C ALA A 126 -3.90 8.76 1.42
N THR A 127 -3.83 7.44 1.23
CA THR A 127 -4.98 6.61 0.81
C THR A 127 -6.07 6.45 1.88
N PRO A 128 -5.76 5.97 3.10
CA PRO A 128 -6.76 5.88 4.16
C PRO A 128 -7.28 7.26 4.60
N LEU A 129 -6.42 8.29 4.62
CA LEU A 129 -6.83 9.65 4.96
C LEU A 129 -7.87 10.19 3.98
N ARG A 130 -7.61 10.13 2.67
CA ARG A 130 -8.56 10.64 1.67
C ARG A 130 -9.87 9.83 1.62
N ARG A 131 -9.82 8.53 1.91
CA ARG A 131 -11.02 7.67 2.02
C ARG A 131 -11.89 8.00 3.24
N THR A 132 -11.33 8.67 4.24
CA THR A 132 -12.02 9.05 5.48
C THR A 132 -12.27 10.57 5.56
N GLY A 133 -12.22 11.27 4.41
CA GLY A 133 -12.51 12.70 4.33
C GLY A 133 -11.36 13.62 4.77
N ARG A 134 -10.20 13.08 5.13
CA ARG A 134 -9.04 13.82 5.65
C ARG A 134 -8.04 14.20 4.54
N ALA A 135 -8.54 14.65 3.39
CA ALA A 135 -7.70 14.94 2.23
C ALA A 135 -6.69 16.07 2.48
N GLN A 136 -7.05 17.09 3.28
CA GLN A 136 -6.11 18.18 3.63
C GLN A 136 -4.91 17.69 4.43
N GLU A 137 -5.13 16.78 5.37
CA GLU A 137 -4.04 16.16 6.14
C GLU A 137 -3.15 15.29 5.26
N ALA A 138 -3.75 14.53 4.34
CA ALA A 138 -2.98 13.78 3.35
C ALA A 138 -2.09 14.70 2.49
N LEU A 139 -2.62 15.85 2.05
CA LEU A 139 -1.84 16.84 1.30
C LEU A 139 -0.73 17.48 2.14
N ALA A 140 -0.96 17.72 3.44
CA ALA A 140 0.07 18.24 4.34
C ALA A 140 1.25 17.28 4.47
N LEU A 141 1.00 15.99 4.70
CA LEU A 141 2.04 14.96 4.80
C LEU A 141 2.83 14.80 3.48
N LEU A 142 2.15 14.85 2.34
CA LEU A 142 2.79 14.77 1.02
C LEU A 142 3.66 16.01 0.75
N LYS A 143 3.19 17.21 1.11
CA LYS A 143 3.96 18.46 0.97
C LYS A 143 5.20 18.46 1.88
N GLU A 144 5.07 17.97 3.11
CA GLU A 144 6.18 17.82 4.04
C GLU A 144 7.25 16.88 3.47
N ALA A 145 6.85 15.66 3.05
CA ALA A 145 7.78 14.71 2.47
C ALA A 145 8.47 15.26 1.20
N ARG A 146 7.72 15.99 0.36
CA ARG A 146 8.27 16.68 -0.81
C ARG A 146 9.32 17.73 -0.40
N ALA A 147 9.05 18.54 0.61
CA ALA A 147 9.99 19.57 1.08
C ALA A 147 11.34 18.94 1.51
N HIS A 148 11.31 17.77 2.16
CA HIS A 148 12.53 17.02 2.48
C HIS A 148 13.28 16.52 1.24
N LEU A 149 12.56 16.01 0.23
CA LEU A 149 13.17 15.55 -1.03
C LEU A 149 13.77 16.69 -1.86
N THR A 150 13.20 17.88 -1.79
CA THR A 150 13.66 19.04 -2.59
C THR A 150 14.65 19.95 -1.85
N ALA A 151 14.99 19.63 -0.60
CA ALA A 151 15.98 20.38 0.17
C ALA A 151 17.41 20.25 -0.39
N VAL A 152 17.67 19.19 -1.17
CA VAL A 152 18.96 18.94 -1.82
C VAL A 152 19.03 19.61 -3.20
N SER A 153 20.13 20.29 -3.51
CA SER A 153 20.29 21.01 -4.79
C SER A 153 20.50 20.10 -6.01
N ARG A 154 20.96 18.86 -5.79
CA ARG A 154 21.23 17.86 -6.84
C ARG A 154 20.59 16.52 -6.44
N PRO A 155 19.30 16.31 -6.72
CA PRO A 155 18.61 15.09 -6.31
C PRO A 155 19.15 13.87 -7.09
N SER A 156 19.28 12.76 -6.37
CA SER A 156 19.52 11.44 -6.94
C SER A 156 18.32 10.93 -7.75
N ALA A 157 18.52 9.88 -8.55
CA ALA A 157 17.43 9.24 -9.29
C ALA A 157 16.32 8.73 -8.35
N ALA A 158 16.68 8.23 -7.15
CA ALA A 158 15.72 7.77 -6.15
C ALA A 158 14.89 8.92 -5.56
N GLU A 159 15.50 10.09 -5.34
CA GLU A 159 14.79 11.28 -4.87
C GLU A 159 13.87 11.87 -5.93
N LEU A 160 14.30 11.89 -7.21
CA LEU A 160 13.43 12.29 -8.32
C LEU A 160 12.23 11.34 -8.48
N ASP A 161 12.48 10.02 -8.42
CA ASP A 161 11.42 9.01 -8.44
C ASP A 161 10.40 9.25 -7.32
N ALA A 162 10.89 9.44 -6.09
CA ALA A 162 10.05 9.72 -4.94
C ALA A 162 9.28 11.04 -5.07
N THR A 163 9.91 12.11 -5.54
CA THR A 163 9.27 13.43 -5.73
C THR A 163 8.10 13.34 -6.71
N GLY A 164 8.31 12.75 -7.89
CA GLY A 164 7.25 12.63 -8.88
C GLY A 164 6.12 11.71 -8.41
N MET A 165 6.43 10.63 -7.70
CA MET A 165 5.39 9.75 -7.15
C MET A 165 4.59 10.39 -5.99
N VAL A 166 5.22 11.23 -5.17
CA VAL A 166 4.54 12.08 -4.18
C VAL A 166 3.63 13.08 -4.88
N ALA A 167 4.11 13.75 -5.92
CA ALA A 167 3.33 14.70 -6.72
C ALA A 167 2.11 14.02 -7.37
N LEU A 168 2.25 12.84 -8.00
CA LEU A 168 1.10 12.08 -8.52
C LEU A 168 0.07 11.73 -7.44
N THR A 169 0.55 11.34 -6.25
CA THR A 169 -0.33 11.02 -5.11
C THR A 169 -1.04 12.26 -4.57
N ALA A 170 -0.36 13.40 -4.56
CA ALA A 170 -0.92 14.70 -4.18
C ALA A 170 -1.94 15.19 -5.21
N ALA A 171 -1.66 15.04 -6.50
CA ALA A 171 -2.56 15.37 -7.60
C ALA A 171 -3.90 14.62 -7.48
N TYR A 172 -3.85 13.30 -7.32
CA TYR A 172 -5.06 12.48 -7.12
C TYR A 172 -5.81 12.86 -5.84
N THR A 173 -5.09 13.14 -4.75
CA THR A 173 -5.70 13.55 -3.47
C THR A 173 -6.38 14.91 -3.58
N ALA A 174 -5.76 15.88 -4.25
CA ALA A 174 -6.32 17.19 -4.54
C ALA A 174 -7.55 17.08 -5.45
N ALA A 175 -7.50 16.25 -6.49
CA ALA A 175 -8.65 15.99 -7.36
C ALA A 175 -9.83 15.40 -6.59
N GLN A 176 -9.59 14.44 -5.69
CA GLN A 176 -10.64 13.90 -4.83
C GLN A 176 -11.24 14.93 -3.87
N ALA A 177 -10.46 15.94 -3.47
CA ALA A 177 -10.90 17.06 -2.65
C ALA A 177 -11.47 18.24 -3.47
N HIS A 178 -11.70 18.05 -4.77
CA HIS A 178 -12.21 19.08 -5.69
C HIS A 178 -11.31 20.33 -5.81
N LEU A 179 -10.00 20.17 -5.57
CA LEU A 179 -8.99 21.22 -5.72
C LEU A 179 -8.37 21.16 -7.12
N GLY A 180 -9.12 21.55 -8.14
CA GLY A 180 -8.76 21.34 -9.55
C GLY A 180 -7.44 21.98 -10.00
N ALA A 181 -7.15 23.22 -9.57
CA ALA A 181 -5.89 23.88 -9.88
C ALA A 181 -4.70 23.12 -9.28
N SER A 182 -4.71 22.89 -7.97
CA SER A 182 -3.66 22.13 -7.28
C SER A 182 -3.47 20.73 -7.86
N ALA A 183 -4.56 20.06 -8.28
CA ALA A 183 -4.48 18.73 -8.89
C ALA A 183 -3.70 18.75 -10.21
N ARG A 184 -3.89 19.78 -11.05
CA ARG A 184 -3.14 19.96 -12.30
C ARG A 184 -1.69 20.32 -12.03
N ASP A 185 -1.43 21.27 -11.13
CA ASP A 185 -0.07 21.70 -10.79
C ASP A 185 0.80 20.51 -10.33
N PHE A 186 0.26 19.65 -9.46
CA PHE A 186 0.98 18.46 -9.02
C PHE A 186 1.14 17.40 -10.12
N ALA A 187 0.19 17.29 -11.06
CA ALA A 187 0.31 16.36 -12.17
C ALA A 187 1.40 16.80 -13.16
N ASP A 188 1.44 18.11 -13.47
CA ASP A 188 2.44 18.70 -14.35
C ASP A 188 3.85 18.60 -13.72
N GLU A 189 3.98 18.88 -12.42
CA GLU A 189 5.23 18.67 -11.68
C GLU A 189 5.74 17.23 -11.77
N ALA A 190 4.83 16.25 -11.68
CA ALA A 190 5.21 14.84 -11.78
C ALA A 190 5.69 14.47 -13.19
N GLU A 191 5.07 15.02 -14.23
CA GLU A 191 5.47 14.82 -15.64
C GLU A 191 6.85 15.42 -15.92
N ASP A 192 7.09 16.66 -15.47
CA ASP A 192 8.41 17.29 -15.54
C ASP A 192 9.47 16.50 -14.79
N THR A 193 9.12 15.98 -13.62
CA THR A 193 10.02 15.14 -12.82
C THR A 193 10.31 13.81 -13.52
N ALA A 194 9.32 13.21 -14.19
CA ALA A 194 9.51 11.99 -14.98
C ALA A 194 10.46 12.24 -16.17
N LEU A 195 10.33 13.38 -16.85
CA LEU A 195 11.24 13.78 -17.93
C LEU A 195 12.67 14.00 -17.43
N ARG A 196 12.84 14.60 -16.24
CA ARG A 196 14.16 14.73 -15.60
C ARG A 196 14.75 13.39 -15.23
N LEU A 197 13.96 12.50 -14.64
CA LEU A 197 14.39 11.16 -14.25
C LEU A 197 14.81 10.32 -15.46
N ALA A 198 14.10 10.42 -16.58
CA ALA A 198 14.45 9.72 -17.82
C ALA A 198 15.83 10.11 -18.39
N ARG A 199 16.35 11.30 -18.02
CA ARG A 199 17.69 11.77 -18.41
C ARG A 199 18.80 11.30 -17.46
N HIS A 200 18.47 10.71 -16.32
CA HIS A 200 19.47 10.15 -15.41
C HIS A 200 19.99 8.80 -15.92
N PRO A 201 21.29 8.50 -15.72
CA PRO A 201 21.83 7.18 -15.98
C PRO A 201 20.99 6.13 -15.25
N HIS A 202 20.59 5.08 -15.94
CA HIS A 202 19.87 3.98 -15.32
C HIS A 202 20.78 3.37 -14.25
N ALA A 203 20.43 3.55 -12.98
CA ALA A 203 21.14 2.89 -11.90
C ALA A 203 20.89 1.38 -12.05
N ASP A 204 21.96 0.60 -12.13
CA ASP A 204 21.87 -0.85 -12.16
C ASP A 204 21.10 -1.35 -10.93
N GLY A 205 19.94 -1.97 -11.17
CA GLY A 205 19.31 -2.85 -10.18
C GLY A 205 17.87 -2.54 -9.73
N ARG A 206 17.28 -1.36 -9.98
CA ARG A 206 15.85 -1.15 -9.67
C ARG A 206 15.11 -0.26 -10.68
N PRO A 207 14.03 -0.75 -11.32
CA PRO A 207 13.21 0.10 -12.18
C PRO A 207 12.51 1.18 -11.35
N SER A 208 12.60 2.42 -11.83
CA SER A 208 11.88 3.57 -11.26
C SER A 208 10.37 3.34 -11.24
N GLN A 209 9.72 3.84 -10.19
CA GLN A 209 8.26 3.82 -10.12
C GLN A 209 7.64 4.85 -11.05
N LEU A 210 8.25 6.02 -11.16
CA LEU A 210 7.83 7.14 -11.97
C LEU A 210 8.24 6.92 -13.42
N SER A 211 7.29 7.14 -14.32
CA SER A 211 7.48 7.09 -15.77
C SER A 211 6.36 7.85 -16.44
N ALA A 212 6.51 8.16 -17.73
CA ALA A 212 5.43 8.76 -18.53
C ALA A 212 4.14 7.90 -18.49
N GLY A 213 4.27 6.57 -18.59
CA GLY A 213 3.14 5.65 -18.45
C GLY A 213 2.48 5.72 -17.08
N GLN A 214 3.26 5.90 -16.01
CA GLN A 214 2.72 6.06 -14.66
C GLN A 214 1.96 7.39 -14.49
N CYS A 215 2.46 8.47 -15.08
CA CYS A 215 1.75 9.76 -15.11
C CYS A 215 0.41 9.64 -15.87
N ALA A 216 0.43 9.00 -17.04
CA ALA A 216 -0.77 8.75 -17.84
C ALA A 216 -1.82 7.91 -17.09
N LEU A 217 -1.40 6.86 -16.37
CA LEU A 217 -2.28 6.08 -15.48
C LEU A 217 -2.96 6.98 -14.45
N TYR A 218 -2.22 7.89 -13.80
CA TYR A 218 -2.79 8.79 -12.80
C TYR A 218 -3.75 9.82 -13.40
N ARG A 219 -3.48 10.32 -14.63
CA ARG A 219 -4.36 11.28 -15.33
C ARG A 219 -5.78 10.75 -15.51
N ILE A 220 -5.94 9.45 -15.78
CA ILE A 220 -7.28 8.81 -15.87
C ILE A 220 -8.06 9.06 -14.57
N GLY A 221 -7.46 8.71 -13.44
CA GLY A 221 -8.10 8.87 -12.13
C GLY A 221 -8.28 10.33 -11.72
N ILE A 222 -7.32 11.21 -12.02
CA ILE A 222 -7.37 12.64 -11.69
C ILE A 222 -8.55 13.31 -12.40
N HIS A 223 -8.64 13.18 -13.72
CA HIS A 223 -9.68 13.84 -14.52
C HIS A 223 -11.07 13.28 -14.21
N ARG A 224 -11.19 11.97 -14.02
CA ARG A 224 -12.44 11.36 -13.54
C ARG A 224 -12.90 11.98 -12.22
N ARG A 225 -11.99 12.16 -11.25
CA ARG A 225 -12.33 12.77 -9.95
C ARG A 225 -12.69 14.26 -10.04
N LEU A 226 -12.20 14.95 -11.07
CA LEU A 226 -12.57 16.33 -11.38
C LEU A 226 -13.89 16.44 -12.15
N GLY A 227 -14.50 15.32 -12.57
CA GLY A 227 -15.72 15.31 -13.38
C GLY A 227 -15.49 15.44 -14.89
N ASP A 228 -14.24 15.44 -15.34
CA ASP A 228 -13.86 15.51 -16.75
C ASP A 228 -13.65 14.09 -17.30
N VAL A 229 -14.77 13.41 -17.55
CA VAL A 229 -14.78 12.00 -17.98
C VAL A 229 -14.19 11.85 -19.38
N ASP A 230 -14.47 12.78 -20.29
CA ASP A 230 -13.95 12.75 -21.66
C ASP A 230 -12.43 12.82 -21.68
N THR A 231 -11.82 13.73 -20.90
CA THR A 231 -10.36 13.81 -20.80
C THR A 231 -9.78 12.57 -20.12
N ALA A 232 -10.47 12.00 -19.12
CA ALA A 232 -10.05 10.74 -18.50
C ALA A 232 -10.00 9.59 -19.52
N LEU A 233 -11.02 9.45 -20.37
CA LEU A 233 -11.09 8.44 -21.43
C LEU A 233 -10.06 8.71 -22.54
N ALA A 234 -9.80 9.97 -22.90
CA ALA A 234 -8.75 10.31 -23.84
C ALA A 234 -7.34 9.93 -23.34
N HIS A 235 -7.09 10.02 -22.03
CA HIS A 235 -5.86 9.47 -21.44
C HIS A 235 -5.84 7.94 -21.44
N ALA A 236 -6.97 7.30 -21.11
CA ALA A 236 -7.08 5.84 -21.12
C ALA A 236 -6.83 5.24 -22.51
N ALA A 237 -7.40 5.84 -23.56
CA ALA A 237 -7.24 5.39 -24.94
C ALA A 237 -5.80 5.48 -25.47
N ARG A 238 -5.00 6.43 -24.94
CA ARG A 238 -3.60 6.63 -25.34
C ARG A 238 -2.60 5.82 -24.53
N LEU A 239 -3.02 5.27 -23.39
CA LEU A 239 -2.14 4.51 -22.52
C LEU A 239 -1.98 3.08 -23.06
N ASP A 240 -0.79 2.73 -23.53
CA ASP A 240 -0.41 1.33 -23.74
C ASP A 240 -0.20 0.65 -22.37
N PRO A 241 -1.00 -0.37 -22.00
CA PRO A 241 -0.82 -1.06 -20.74
C PRO A 241 0.54 -1.76 -20.61
N GLN A 242 1.21 -2.12 -21.71
CA GLN A 242 2.49 -2.83 -21.67
C GLN A 242 3.65 -1.97 -21.18
N VAL A 243 3.54 -0.63 -21.26
CA VAL A 243 4.55 0.28 -20.67
C VAL A 243 4.50 0.33 -19.14
N LEU A 244 3.45 -0.23 -18.52
CA LEU A 244 3.35 -0.33 -17.06
C LEU A 244 4.05 -1.61 -16.59
N PRO A 245 5.09 -1.50 -15.74
CA PRO A 245 5.99 -2.62 -15.47
C PRO A 245 5.36 -3.75 -14.64
N THR A 246 4.36 -3.44 -13.81
CA THR A 246 3.79 -4.40 -12.86
C THR A 246 2.37 -4.81 -13.26
N ALA A 247 2.03 -6.06 -12.96
CA ALA A 247 0.69 -6.60 -13.10
C ALA A 247 -0.34 -5.76 -12.30
N GLU A 248 0.03 -5.35 -11.08
CA GLU A 248 -0.75 -4.45 -10.23
C GLU A 248 -1.09 -3.12 -10.93
N ARG A 249 -0.14 -2.49 -11.61
CA ARG A 249 -0.37 -1.21 -12.31
C ARG A 249 -1.23 -1.38 -13.54
N ARG A 250 -1.01 -2.44 -14.32
CA ARG A 250 -1.85 -2.78 -15.49
C ARG A 250 -3.30 -3.00 -15.06
N ALA A 251 -3.50 -3.77 -14.00
CA ALA A 251 -4.81 -3.99 -13.39
C ALA A 251 -5.44 -2.68 -12.86
N ARG A 252 -4.64 -1.80 -12.25
CA ARG A 252 -5.11 -0.48 -11.81
C ARG A 252 -5.56 0.39 -12.99
N ALA A 253 -4.78 0.48 -14.06
CA ALA A 253 -5.15 1.26 -15.26
C ALA A 253 -6.48 0.77 -15.86
N ALA A 254 -6.64 -0.55 -15.99
CA ALA A 254 -7.90 -1.14 -16.45
C ALA A 254 -9.06 -0.85 -15.48
N THR A 255 -8.83 -0.91 -14.16
CA THR A 255 -9.86 -0.57 -13.16
C THR A 255 -10.30 0.90 -13.24
N ASP A 256 -9.34 1.82 -13.37
CA ASP A 256 -9.64 3.26 -13.44
C ASP A 256 -10.30 3.62 -14.78
N THR A 257 -9.96 2.90 -15.86
CA THR A 257 -10.65 3.01 -17.17
C THR A 257 -12.07 2.45 -17.10
N ALA A 258 -12.28 1.28 -16.49
CA ALA A 258 -13.62 0.69 -16.32
C ALA A 258 -14.57 1.65 -15.59
N ARG A 259 -14.06 2.33 -14.56
CA ARG A 259 -14.78 3.38 -13.83
C ARG A 259 -15.14 4.58 -14.68
N ALA A 260 -14.22 5.08 -15.51
CA ALA A 260 -14.51 6.19 -16.41
C ALA A 260 -15.53 5.80 -17.48
N LEU A 261 -15.46 4.58 -17.99
CA LEU A 261 -16.44 4.06 -18.97
C LEU A 261 -17.84 3.91 -18.35
N LEU A 262 -17.95 3.45 -17.11
CA LEU A 262 -19.22 3.44 -16.39
C LEU A 262 -19.80 4.83 -16.19
N ASP A 263 -18.98 5.81 -15.79
CA ASP A 263 -19.42 7.20 -15.66
C ASP A 263 -19.92 7.78 -16.99
N ALA A 264 -19.37 7.32 -18.12
CA ALA A 264 -19.80 7.67 -19.47
C ALA A 264 -20.98 6.83 -20.00
N GLY A 265 -21.46 5.84 -19.24
CA GLY A 265 -22.55 4.94 -19.65
C GLY A 265 -22.14 3.78 -20.57
N ASP A 266 -20.85 3.58 -20.83
CA ASP A 266 -20.35 2.44 -21.62
C ASP A 266 -20.14 1.20 -20.72
N ILE A 267 -21.25 0.50 -20.45
CA ILE A 267 -21.28 -0.67 -19.58
C ILE A 267 -20.50 -1.85 -20.17
N ALA A 268 -20.60 -2.06 -21.50
CA ALA A 268 -19.91 -3.14 -22.19
C ALA A 268 -18.38 -2.91 -22.22
N GLY A 269 -17.95 -1.68 -22.48
CA GLY A 269 -16.54 -1.29 -22.41
C GLY A 269 -15.98 -1.42 -20.99
N ALA A 270 -16.75 -1.02 -19.97
CA ALA A 270 -16.36 -1.21 -18.58
C ALA A 270 -16.17 -2.69 -18.22
N PHE A 271 -17.07 -3.56 -18.68
CA PHE A 271 -16.90 -5.00 -18.50
C PHE A 271 -15.68 -5.57 -19.24
N ALA A 272 -15.40 -5.09 -20.45
CA ALA A 272 -14.19 -5.47 -21.18
C ALA A 272 -12.92 -5.10 -20.40
N GLN A 273 -12.90 -3.93 -19.77
CA GLN A 273 -11.79 -3.52 -18.91
C GLN A 273 -11.68 -4.37 -17.64
N LEU A 274 -12.79 -4.76 -17.00
CA LEU A 274 -12.77 -5.69 -15.86
C LEU A 274 -12.11 -7.03 -16.22
N ARG A 275 -12.34 -7.56 -17.42
CA ARG A 275 -11.65 -8.76 -17.92
C ARG A 275 -10.14 -8.55 -18.06
N LEU A 276 -9.69 -7.35 -18.44
CA LEU A 276 -8.27 -7.00 -18.46
C LEU A 276 -7.67 -6.91 -17.04
N VAL A 277 -8.46 -6.53 -16.03
CA VAL A 277 -8.03 -6.60 -14.62
C VAL A 277 -7.73 -8.04 -14.24
N GLU A 278 -8.65 -8.99 -14.51
CA GLU A 278 -8.45 -10.42 -14.22
C GLU A 278 -7.24 -10.98 -14.97
N LEU A 279 -7.07 -10.64 -16.25
CA LEU A 279 -5.94 -11.07 -17.06
C LEU A 279 -4.60 -10.56 -16.52
N ALA A 280 -4.54 -9.29 -16.12
CA ALA A 280 -3.32 -8.67 -15.61
C ALA A 280 -2.94 -9.23 -14.23
N ALA A 281 -3.91 -9.30 -13.32
CA ALA A 281 -3.71 -9.78 -11.95
C ALA A 281 -5.02 -10.34 -11.36
N PRO A 282 -5.20 -11.67 -11.30
CA PRO A 282 -6.41 -12.27 -10.75
C PRO A 282 -6.74 -11.83 -9.31
N GLY A 283 -5.70 -11.56 -8.49
CA GLY A 283 -5.88 -11.04 -7.14
C GLY A 283 -6.46 -9.62 -7.09
N GLU A 284 -6.24 -8.79 -8.13
CA GLU A 284 -6.86 -7.46 -8.24
C GLU A 284 -8.35 -7.57 -8.54
N ALA A 285 -8.74 -8.45 -9.46
CA ALA A 285 -10.13 -8.67 -9.82
C ALA A 285 -11.01 -9.15 -8.64
N ARG A 286 -10.41 -9.89 -7.69
CA ARG A 286 -11.09 -10.40 -6.49
C ARG A 286 -11.24 -9.37 -5.36
N ARG A 287 -10.64 -8.18 -5.49
CA ARG A 287 -10.70 -7.17 -4.42
C ARG A 287 -12.12 -6.64 -4.22
N PRO A 288 -12.50 -6.26 -2.99
CA PRO A 288 -13.83 -5.72 -2.72
C PRO A 288 -14.23 -4.56 -3.64
N SER A 289 -13.32 -3.63 -3.94
CA SER A 289 -13.64 -2.47 -4.78
C SER A 289 -13.84 -2.80 -6.26
N VAL A 290 -13.22 -3.87 -6.78
CA VAL A 290 -13.39 -4.29 -8.18
C VAL A 290 -14.62 -5.17 -8.33
N ARG A 291 -14.90 -5.99 -7.31
CA ARG A 291 -16.16 -6.74 -7.21
C ARG A 291 -17.37 -5.82 -7.10
N ALA A 292 -17.29 -4.74 -6.33
CA ALA A 292 -18.35 -3.73 -6.28
C ALA A 292 -18.59 -3.13 -7.67
N LEU A 293 -17.53 -2.77 -8.39
CA LEU A 293 -17.60 -2.29 -9.78
C LEU A 293 -18.24 -3.32 -10.73
N THR A 294 -17.99 -4.61 -10.50
CA THR A 294 -18.61 -5.71 -11.26
C THR A 294 -20.10 -5.83 -10.98
N ALA A 295 -20.52 -5.61 -9.71
CA ALA A 295 -21.93 -5.57 -9.35
C ALA A 295 -22.64 -4.37 -9.98
N GLU A 296 -22.00 -3.19 -10.00
CA GLU A 296 -22.51 -1.99 -10.69
C GLU A 296 -22.75 -2.27 -12.19
N VAL A 297 -21.81 -2.94 -12.87
CA VAL A 297 -21.99 -3.39 -14.27
C VAL A 297 -23.19 -4.34 -14.40
N ALA A 298 -23.34 -5.29 -13.49
CA ALA A 298 -24.44 -6.28 -13.53
C ALA A 298 -25.81 -5.65 -13.26
N GLU A 299 -25.87 -4.67 -12.37
CA GLU A 299 -27.08 -3.89 -12.10
C GLU A 299 -27.45 -3.00 -13.29
N ALA A 300 -26.47 -2.36 -13.92
CA ALA A 300 -26.69 -1.49 -15.07
C ALA A 300 -27.10 -2.26 -16.34
N GLN A 301 -26.56 -3.46 -16.57
CA GLN A 301 -26.90 -4.29 -17.72
C GLN A 301 -26.96 -5.79 -17.38
N PRO A 302 -28.11 -6.26 -16.87
CA PRO A 302 -28.33 -7.67 -16.60
C PRO A 302 -28.17 -8.54 -17.87
N GLY A 303 -27.59 -9.73 -17.72
CA GLY A 303 -27.45 -10.69 -18.82
C GLY A 303 -26.33 -10.38 -19.83
N LEU A 304 -25.44 -9.43 -19.54
CA LEU A 304 -24.27 -9.17 -20.38
C LEU A 304 -23.44 -10.47 -20.55
N PRO A 305 -23.14 -10.91 -21.79
CA PRO A 305 -22.50 -12.20 -22.02
C PRO A 305 -21.19 -12.38 -21.25
N GLY A 306 -21.12 -13.46 -20.47
CA GLY A 306 -19.93 -13.82 -19.69
C GLY A 306 -19.80 -13.12 -18.33
N LEU A 307 -20.66 -12.16 -18.00
CA LEU A 307 -20.61 -11.43 -16.74
C LEU A 307 -20.83 -12.33 -15.52
N ASP A 308 -21.84 -13.20 -15.55
CA ASP A 308 -22.12 -14.12 -14.43
C ASP A 308 -20.95 -15.08 -14.17
N ALA A 309 -20.33 -15.57 -15.23
CA ALA A 309 -19.17 -16.45 -15.13
C ALA A 309 -17.96 -15.68 -14.55
N TYR A 310 -17.74 -14.44 -14.98
CA TYR A 310 -16.71 -13.56 -14.44
C TYR A 310 -16.96 -13.27 -12.94
N ALA A 311 -18.19 -12.90 -12.57
CA ALA A 311 -18.56 -12.62 -11.19
C ALA A 311 -18.35 -13.84 -10.27
N ARG A 312 -18.64 -15.06 -10.75
CA ARG A 312 -18.36 -16.30 -10.00
C ARG A 312 -16.86 -16.54 -9.81
N ARG A 313 -16.02 -16.36 -10.84
CA ARG A 313 -14.56 -16.57 -10.74
C ARG A 313 -13.85 -15.54 -9.87
N THR A 314 -14.38 -14.32 -9.85
CA THR A 314 -13.83 -13.19 -9.09
C THR A 314 -14.50 -13.01 -7.73
N ALA A 315 -15.43 -13.90 -7.37
CA ALA A 315 -15.99 -13.98 -6.03
C ALA A 315 -14.88 -14.16 -4.98
N PRO A 316 -15.15 -13.80 -3.71
CA PRO A 316 -14.16 -13.96 -2.66
C PRO A 316 -13.69 -15.43 -2.58
N GLY A 317 -12.38 -15.65 -2.63
CA GLY A 317 -11.80 -16.95 -2.28
C GLY A 317 -11.99 -17.24 -0.79
N ALA A 318 -11.60 -18.45 -0.34
CA ALA A 318 -11.53 -18.76 1.09
C ALA A 318 -10.80 -17.64 1.83
N LYS A 319 -11.35 -17.18 2.97
CA LYS A 319 -10.82 -16.04 3.73
C LYS A 319 -9.32 -16.21 3.98
N SER A 320 -8.49 -15.37 3.35
CA SER A 320 -7.12 -15.17 3.81
C SER A 320 -7.19 -14.69 5.26
N PRO A 321 -6.45 -15.29 6.21
CA PRO A 321 -6.52 -14.91 7.61
C PRO A 321 -6.27 -13.41 7.76
N ALA A 322 -7.11 -12.77 8.57
CA ALA A 322 -6.86 -11.39 8.97
C ALA A 322 -5.59 -11.40 9.82
N TRP A 323 -4.60 -10.65 9.35
CA TRP A 323 -3.37 -10.32 10.04
C TRP A 323 -3.42 -8.86 10.47
#